data_AF-A0A498NP75-F1
#
_entry.id   AF-A0A498NP75-F1
#
_cell.length_a   1.000
_cell.length_b   1.000
_cell.length_c   1.000
_cell.angle_alpha   90.00
_cell.angle_beta   90.00
_cell.angle_gamma   90.00
#
_symmetry.space_group_name_H-M   'P 1'
#
loop_
_entity.id
_entity.type
_entity.pdbx_description
1 polymer ?
#
loop_
_entity_poly.entity_id
_entity_poly.type
_entity_poly.pdbx_seq_one_letter_code
_entity_poly.pdbx_strand_id
1 'polypeptide(L)'
;MIMREAGQRVQPNLSRFTAASIIRSFREENRTQRRPPGGGRLRLLSEDQEKELVNMRIFEIEGRPVPHEIIFVDEAGSNSSLAISIVIPLIAVAIIILFLFLIIRFHGYSQICTVSNVTGQDHTKAVGDTVSFRPTNINPPVTSIIWKHRSSSGVVSKAVEWDDDGFNIPNQRFKGITTLDEKTGQITITNLAVEHSGVYTIDINSKEQEQRFNLELLVPVPKPEIQIDSSDTNPDVVYLRCGYSETIIWKNSAGETLKGLKDHLPGEFIKVEDKRNLHNYYTCTLKNTVSEKTSDPVYERDLFKGETAIHFNIIY
;
A
#
# COMPACT_ATOMS: atom_id res chain seq x y z
N MET A 1 -29.22 -42.40 32.37
CA MET A 1 -27.84 -41.86 32.41
C MET A 1 -27.69 -40.95 31.21
N ILE A 2 -27.57 -39.64 31.43
CA ILE A 2 -27.74 -38.60 30.41
C ILE A 2 -26.36 -38.33 29.77
N MET A 3 -26.31 -38.18 28.44
CA MET A 3 -25.08 -37.96 27.63
C MET A 3 -24.17 -36.81 28.13
N ARG A 4 -24.67 -35.97 29.04
CA ARG A 4 -23.92 -34.88 29.70
C ARG A 4 -22.87 -35.38 30.69
N GLU A 5 -23.04 -36.56 31.31
CA GLU A 5 -22.08 -37.12 32.27
C GLU A 5 -20.94 -37.91 31.61
N ALA A 6 -21.13 -38.42 30.39
CA ALA A 6 -20.08 -39.15 29.67
C ALA A 6 -18.99 -38.20 29.13
N GLY A 7 -19.36 -36.97 28.74
CA GLY A 7 -18.43 -35.98 28.20
C GLY A 7 -17.43 -35.41 29.22
N GLN A 8 -17.78 -35.37 30.50
CA GLN A 8 -16.89 -34.88 31.57
C GLN A 8 -15.83 -35.91 32.01
N ARG A 9 -15.97 -37.18 31.64
CA ARG A 9 -14.98 -38.22 31.98
C ARG A 9 -13.79 -38.28 31.02
N VAL A 10 -13.79 -37.50 29.93
CA VAL A 10 -12.76 -37.54 28.88
C VAL A 10 -11.87 -36.30 28.85
N GLN A 11 -12.11 -35.29 29.70
CA GLN A 11 -11.19 -34.15 29.83
C GLN A 11 -10.37 -34.27 31.13
N PRO A 12 -9.10 -34.73 31.07
CA PRO A 12 -8.25 -34.66 32.23
C PRO A 12 -7.92 -33.20 32.54
N ASN A 13 -8.22 -32.76 33.76
CA ASN A 13 -7.84 -31.44 34.26
C ASN A 13 -6.34 -31.44 34.56
N LEU A 14 -5.53 -31.23 33.53
CA LEU A 14 -4.07 -31.21 33.62
C LEU A 14 -3.60 -29.84 34.13
N SER A 15 -2.81 -29.84 35.20
CA SER A 15 -2.20 -28.61 35.71
C SER A 15 -1.32 -27.96 34.62
N ARG A 16 -1.23 -26.62 34.62
CA ARG A 16 -0.44 -25.85 33.65
C ARG A 16 1.04 -26.27 33.58
N PHE A 17 1.57 -26.80 34.68
CA PHE A 17 2.94 -27.35 34.76
C PHE A 17 3.08 -28.68 34.00
N THR A 18 2.04 -29.51 34.00
CA THR A 18 2.02 -30.82 33.32
C THR A 18 1.95 -30.65 31.81
N ALA A 19 1.15 -29.69 31.31
CA ALA A 19 1.08 -29.37 29.88
C ALA A 19 2.43 -28.83 29.34
N ALA A 20 3.10 -27.96 30.11
CA ALA A 20 4.42 -27.44 29.74
C ALA A 20 5.48 -28.54 29.68
N SER A 21 5.43 -29.51 30.59
CA SER A 21 6.36 -30.65 30.59
C SER A 21 6.15 -31.56 29.38
N ILE A 22 4.89 -31.84 29.01
CA ILE A 22 4.56 -32.67 27.84
C ILE A 22 4.99 -31.96 26.54
N ILE A 23 4.74 -30.65 26.41
CA ILE A 23 5.19 -29.86 25.25
C ILE A 23 6.72 -29.86 25.17
N ARG A 24 7.42 -29.79 26.31
CA ARG A 24 8.89 -29.83 26.35
C ARG A 24 9.42 -31.18 25.90
N SER A 25 8.86 -32.28 26.40
CA SER A 25 9.24 -33.64 25.99
C SER A 25 8.96 -33.86 24.49
N PHE A 26 7.79 -33.46 23.99
CA PHE A 26 7.46 -33.61 22.55
C PHE A 26 8.40 -32.79 21.65
N ARG A 27 8.89 -31.65 22.12
CA ARG A 27 9.85 -30.78 21.42
C ARG A 27 11.28 -31.31 21.49
N GLU A 28 11.61 -32.08 22.52
CA GLU A 28 12.91 -32.74 22.67
C GLU A 28 12.96 -34.06 21.87
N GLU A 29 11.88 -34.83 21.84
CA GLU A 29 11.78 -36.09 21.08
C GLU A 29 11.72 -35.86 19.56
N ASN A 30 11.08 -34.79 19.09
CA ASN A 30 11.00 -34.44 17.66
C ASN A 30 12.13 -33.52 17.18
N ARG A 31 13.28 -33.48 17.87
CA ARG A 31 14.49 -32.86 17.31
C ARG A 31 14.98 -33.68 16.12
N THR A 32 14.55 -33.28 14.93
CA THR A 32 15.18 -33.68 13.67
C THR A 32 16.67 -33.32 13.73
N GLN A 33 17.53 -34.33 13.60
CA GLN A 33 18.97 -34.11 13.43
C GLN A 33 19.18 -33.18 12.23
N ARG A 34 19.79 -32.03 12.46
CA ARG A 34 20.20 -31.12 11.39
C ARG A 34 21.22 -31.85 10.51
N ARG A 35 20.83 -32.17 9.28
CA ARG A 35 21.76 -32.61 8.23
C ARG A 35 22.79 -31.50 7.96
N PRO A 36 24.02 -31.85 7.54
CA PRO A 36 25.09 -30.88 7.33
C PRO A 36 24.72 -29.86 6.24
N PRO A 37 25.32 -28.65 6.27
CA PRO A 37 24.95 -27.55 5.39
C PRO A 37 25.43 -27.82 3.95
N GLY A 38 24.50 -28.21 3.08
CA GLY A 38 24.68 -28.21 1.63
C GLY A 38 24.01 -26.99 1.02
N GLY A 39 24.58 -25.81 1.21
CA GLY A 39 24.02 -24.53 0.75
C GLY A 39 24.65 -24.04 -0.54
N GLY A 40 24.22 -24.58 -1.67
CA GLY A 40 24.41 -24.00 -3.00
C GLY A 40 23.06 -23.94 -3.70
N ARG A 41 22.68 -22.77 -4.24
CA ARG A 41 21.44 -22.60 -5.01
C ARG A 41 21.51 -23.56 -6.20
N LEU A 42 20.64 -24.59 -6.22
CA LEU A 42 20.49 -25.42 -7.41
C LEU A 42 20.16 -24.51 -8.60
N ARG A 43 20.85 -24.72 -9.73
CA ARG A 43 20.48 -24.06 -10.97
C ARG A 43 19.01 -24.39 -11.25
N LEU A 44 18.20 -23.35 -11.39
CA LEU A 44 16.75 -23.49 -11.55
C LEU A 44 16.37 -24.06 -12.92
N LEU A 45 17.33 -24.08 -13.85
CA LEU A 45 17.18 -24.49 -15.24
C LEU A 45 18.40 -25.33 -15.62
N SER A 46 18.22 -26.37 -16.44
CA SER A 46 19.35 -27.11 -17.02
C SER A 46 20.08 -26.24 -18.06
N GLU A 47 21.32 -26.59 -18.41
CA GLU A 47 22.07 -25.87 -19.44
C GLU A 47 21.34 -25.84 -20.80
N ASP A 48 20.50 -26.85 -21.08
CA ASP A 48 19.67 -26.90 -22.28
C ASP A 48 18.51 -25.89 -22.21
N GLN A 49 17.90 -25.72 -21.03
CA GLN A 49 16.85 -24.72 -20.82
C GLN A 49 17.39 -23.28 -20.86
N GLU A 50 18.63 -23.04 -20.39
CA GLU A 50 19.30 -21.76 -20.54
C GLU A 50 19.64 -21.45 -22.01
N LYS A 51 20.06 -22.46 -22.80
CA LYS A 51 20.25 -22.32 -24.26
C LYS A 51 18.95 -22.01 -25.00
N GLU A 52 17.84 -22.62 -24.59
CA GLU A 52 16.53 -22.38 -25.22
C GLU A 52 16.00 -20.97 -24.91
N LEU A 53 16.21 -20.47 -23.69
CA LEU A 53 15.92 -19.07 -23.34
C LEU A 53 16.80 -18.06 -24.09
N VAL A 54 18.09 -18.36 -24.26
CA VAL A 54 19.00 -17.52 -25.05
C VAL A 54 18.60 -17.52 -26.53
N ASN A 55 18.24 -18.66 -27.10
CA ASN A 55 17.75 -18.75 -28.48
C ASN A 55 16.42 -18.01 -28.68
N MET A 56 15.51 -18.07 -27.72
CA MET A 56 14.25 -17.32 -27.76
C MET A 56 14.49 -15.80 -27.79
N ARG A 57 15.50 -15.33 -27.06
CA ARG A 57 15.90 -13.91 -27.05
C ARG A 57 16.68 -13.47 -28.29
N ILE A 58 17.40 -14.39 -28.94
CA ILE A 58 18.09 -14.13 -30.22
C ILE A 58 17.08 -14.05 -31.38
N PHE A 59 16.02 -14.87 -31.36
CA PHE A 59 14.94 -14.82 -32.36
C PHE A 59 14.08 -13.55 -32.30
N GLU A 60 14.09 -12.82 -31.20
CA GLU A 60 13.39 -11.53 -31.06
C GLU A 60 14.19 -10.35 -31.63
N ILE A 61 15.51 -10.50 -31.83
CA ILE A 61 16.42 -9.43 -32.31
C ILE A 61 16.77 -9.58 -33.79
N GLU A 62 16.76 -10.79 -34.35
CA GLU A 62 16.95 -11.02 -35.79
C GLU A 62 15.63 -11.31 -36.51
N GLY A 63 14.88 -10.25 -36.81
CA GLY A 63 13.75 -10.32 -37.73
C GLY A 63 14.19 -10.79 -39.12
N ARG A 64 13.78 -11.99 -39.52
CA ARG A 64 13.71 -12.39 -40.95
C ARG A 64 12.42 -13.15 -41.26
N PRO A 65 11.86 -12.96 -42.47
CA PRO A 65 10.55 -13.49 -42.84
C PRO A 65 10.65 -14.97 -43.17
N VAL A 66 9.72 -15.77 -42.62
CA VAL A 66 9.58 -17.18 -42.97
C VAL A 66 8.81 -17.28 -44.29
N PRO A 67 9.33 -17.96 -45.32
CA PRO A 67 8.60 -18.16 -46.57
C PRO A 67 7.48 -19.19 -46.34
N HIS A 68 6.25 -18.82 -46.68
CA HIS A 68 5.15 -19.77 -46.76
C HIS A 68 5.35 -20.66 -47.98
N GLU A 69 5.82 -21.89 -47.76
CA GLU A 69 5.79 -22.95 -48.75
C GLU A 69 4.37 -23.55 -48.75
N ILE A 70 3.61 -23.24 -49.80
CA ILE A 70 2.26 -23.76 -50.04
C ILE A 70 2.42 -25.19 -50.57
N ILE A 71 2.14 -26.18 -49.72
CA ILE A 71 2.03 -27.57 -50.14
C ILE A 71 0.63 -27.77 -50.73
N PHE A 72 0.57 -27.94 -52.05
CA PHE A 72 -0.60 -28.47 -52.74
C PHE A 72 -0.71 -29.97 -52.38
N VAL A 73 -1.79 -30.35 -51.72
CA VAL A 73 -2.16 -31.76 -51.56
C VAL A 73 -3.23 -32.06 -52.60
N ASP A 74 -2.86 -32.86 -53.60
CA ASP A 74 -3.77 -33.36 -54.62
C ASP A 74 -4.93 -34.16 -53.99
N GLU A 75 -6.13 -33.84 -54.44
CA GLU A 75 -7.38 -34.43 -53.99
C GLU A 75 -7.52 -35.83 -54.62
N ALA A 76 -7.08 -36.86 -53.89
CA ALA A 76 -7.41 -38.24 -54.21
C ALA A 76 -8.88 -38.49 -53.84
N GLY A 77 -9.75 -38.48 -54.85
CA GLY A 77 -11.17 -38.79 -54.71
C GLY A 77 -11.42 -40.16 -54.09
N SER A 78 -12.30 -40.18 -53.09
CA SER A 78 -13.05 -41.39 -52.72
C SER A 78 -14.49 -41.02 -52.41
N ASN A 79 -15.38 -41.56 -53.23
CA ASN A 79 -16.82 -41.31 -53.28
C ASN A 79 -17.55 -41.86 -52.04
N SER A 80 -18.23 -41.00 -51.29
CA SER A 80 -19.50 -41.35 -50.63
C SER A 80 -20.36 -40.10 -50.40
N SER A 81 -21.10 -39.69 -51.43
CA SER A 81 -21.98 -38.51 -51.49
C SER A 81 -23.09 -38.47 -50.41
N LEU A 82 -23.33 -39.57 -49.69
CA LEU A 82 -24.27 -39.61 -48.56
C LEU A 82 -23.63 -39.28 -47.19
N ALA A 83 -22.31 -39.44 -47.04
CA ALA A 83 -21.63 -39.15 -45.78
C ALA A 83 -21.49 -37.63 -45.55
N ILE A 84 -21.19 -36.86 -46.59
CA ILE A 84 -20.92 -35.41 -46.49
C ILE A 84 -22.20 -34.62 -46.17
N SER A 85 -23.36 -35.03 -46.70
CA SER A 85 -24.63 -34.29 -46.54
C SER A 85 -25.31 -34.50 -45.17
N ILE A 86 -25.06 -35.62 -44.48
CA ILE A 86 -25.70 -35.95 -43.19
C ILE A 86 -24.71 -35.85 -42.02
N VAL A 87 -23.46 -36.26 -42.21
CA VAL A 87 -22.48 -36.32 -41.10
C VAL A 87 -21.99 -34.92 -40.71
N ILE A 88 -21.78 -34.02 -41.67
CA ILE A 88 -21.35 -32.64 -41.40
C ILE A 88 -22.37 -31.87 -40.55
N PRO A 89 -23.69 -31.84 -40.89
CA PRO A 89 -24.66 -31.15 -40.04
C PRO A 89 -24.81 -31.79 -38.66
N LEU A 90 -24.67 -33.12 -38.53
CA LEU A 90 -24.69 -33.79 -37.22
C LEU A 90 -23.50 -33.38 -36.34
N ILE A 91 -22.29 -33.29 -36.90
CA ILE A 91 -21.10 -32.82 -36.19
C ILE A 91 -21.26 -31.35 -35.79
N ALA A 92 -21.80 -30.50 -36.67
CA ALA A 92 -22.06 -29.10 -36.37
C ALA A 92 -23.05 -28.93 -35.21
N VAL A 93 -24.13 -29.72 -35.18
CA VAL A 93 -25.10 -29.72 -34.08
C VAL A 93 -24.46 -30.18 -32.77
N ALA A 94 -23.61 -31.23 -32.80
CA ALA A 94 -22.90 -31.71 -31.63
C ALA A 94 -21.95 -30.64 -31.04
N ILE A 95 -21.24 -29.89 -31.89
CA ILE A 95 -20.36 -28.79 -31.47
C ILE A 95 -21.17 -27.64 -30.83
N ILE A 96 -22.31 -27.26 -31.42
CA ILE A 96 -23.17 -26.22 -30.85
C ILE A 96 -23.69 -26.63 -29.48
N ILE A 97 -24.12 -27.89 -29.32
CA ILE A 97 -24.58 -28.41 -28.02
C ILE A 97 -23.44 -28.38 -26.99
N LEU A 98 -22.23 -28.80 -27.37
CA LEU A 98 -21.04 -28.73 -26.49
C LEU A 98 -20.70 -27.29 -26.10
N PHE A 99 -20.79 -26.35 -27.03
CA PHE A 99 -20.56 -24.94 -26.77
C PHE A 99 -21.62 -24.35 -25.85
N LEU A 100 -22.89 -24.71 -26.03
CA LEU A 100 -23.98 -24.33 -25.12
C LEU A 100 -23.78 -24.94 -23.73
N PHE A 101 -23.36 -26.20 -23.62
CA PHE A 101 -23.01 -26.80 -22.33
C PHE A 101 -21.83 -26.11 -21.67
N LEU A 102 -20.81 -25.70 -22.43
CA LEU A 102 -19.69 -24.91 -21.92
C LEU A 102 -20.15 -23.54 -21.46
N ILE A 103 -21.01 -22.85 -22.21
CA ILE A 103 -21.61 -21.57 -21.81
C ILE A 103 -22.45 -21.73 -20.54
N ILE A 104 -23.27 -22.78 -20.43
CA ILE A 104 -24.09 -23.07 -19.24
C ILE A 104 -23.19 -23.42 -18.04
N ARG A 105 -22.11 -24.18 -18.24
CA ARG A 105 -21.10 -24.46 -17.21
C ARG A 105 -20.35 -23.18 -16.81
N PHE A 106 -20.01 -22.31 -17.76
CA PHE A 106 -19.34 -21.02 -17.49
C PHE A 106 -20.26 -20.06 -16.74
N HIS A 107 -21.55 -20.00 -17.10
CA HIS A 107 -22.56 -19.21 -16.39
C HIS A 107 -22.89 -19.83 -15.02
N GLY A 108 -22.85 -21.16 -14.89
CA GLY A 108 -23.00 -21.88 -13.63
C GLY A 108 -21.79 -21.74 -12.68
N TYR A 109 -20.60 -21.46 -13.21
CA TYR A 109 -19.41 -21.06 -12.45
C TYR A 109 -19.39 -19.55 -12.15
N SER A 110 -20.30 -18.75 -12.72
CA SER A 110 -20.37 -17.29 -12.59
C SER A 110 -21.35 -16.81 -11.51
N GLN A 111 -21.50 -17.58 -10.44
CA GLN A 111 -22.07 -17.17 -9.15
C GLN A 111 -21.11 -17.73 -8.09
N ILE A 112 -20.41 -17.02 -7.20
CA ILE A 112 -20.57 -15.68 -6.62
C ILE A 112 -19.15 -15.20 -6.23
N CYS A 113 -18.56 -14.30 -7.01
CA CYS A 113 -17.71 -13.26 -6.43
C CYS A 113 -18.45 -11.96 -6.69
N THR A 114 -19.56 -11.78 -5.99
CA THR A 114 -19.97 -10.42 -5.67
C THR A 114 -18.80 -9.84 -4.90
N VAL A 115 -17.95 -9.07 -5.59
CA VAL A 115 -17.22 -7.99 -4.94
C VAL A 115 -18.35 -7.15 -4.36
N SER A 116 -18.72 -7.43 -3.11
CA SER A 116 -19.46 -6.46 -2.32
C SER A 116 -18.61 -5.21 -2.44
N ASN A 117 -19.12 -4.18 -3.13
CA ASN A 117 -18.50 -2.87 -3.09
C ASN A 117 -18.48 -2.49 -1.61
N VAL A 118 -17.36 -2.79 -0.95
CA VAL A 118 -17.12 -2.37 0.42
C VAL A 118 -17.17 -0.86 0.32
N THR A 119 -18.19 -0.26 0.90
CA THR A 119 -18.31 1.19 1.03
C THR A 119 -17.30 1.63 2.08
N GLY A 120 -16.03 1.56 1.69
CA GLY A 120 -14.90 2.12 2.42
C GLY A 120 -14.91 3.62 2.21
N GLN A 121 -15.08 4.39 3.28
CA GLN A 121 -14.89 5.83 3.24
C GLN A 121 -13.47 6.16 3.69
N ASP A 122 -12.66 6.71 2.80
CA ASP A 122 -11.29 7.10 3.08
C ASP A 122 -11.23 8.54 3.59
N HIS A 123 -10.50 8.75 4.68
CA HIS A 123 -10.28 10.06 5.29
C HIS A 123 -8.80 10.25 5.54
N THR A 124 -8.24 11.35 5.03
CA THR A 124 -6.90 11.81 5.39
C THR A 124 -7.02 13.05 6.26
N LYS A 125 -6.39 13.05 7.43
CA LYS A 125 -6.44 14.15 8.41
C LYS A 125 -5.07 14.48 8.97
N ALA A 126 -4.89 15.70 9.49
CA ALA A 126 -3.66 16.07 10.17
C ALA A 126 -3.63 15.50 11.60
N VAL A 127 -2.42 15.28 12.12
CA VAL A 127 -2.25 15.07 13.57
C VAL A 127 -2.75 16.30 14.33
N GLY A 128 -3.53 16.09 15.39
CA GLY A 128 -4.21 17.11 16.18
C GLY A 128 -5.64 17.41 15.73
N ASP A 129 -6.06 16.96 14.54
CA ASP A 129 -7.42 17.20 14.01
C ASP A 129 -8.50 16.40 14.75
N THR A 130 -9.75 16.59 14.31
CA THR A 130 -10.93 15.82 14.71
C THR A 130 -11.54 15.11 13.50
N VAL A 131 -12.03 13.89 13.72
CA VAL A 131 -12.77 13.11 12.72
C VAL A 131 -14.09 12.60 13.30
N SER A 132 -15.08 12.41 12.44
CA SER A 132 -16.35 11.79 12.82
C SER A 132 -16.77 10.76 11.78
N PHE A 133 -17.15 9.56 12.23
CA PHE A 133 -17.66 8.50 11.38
C PHE A 133 -19.10 8.21 11.74
N ARG A 134 -19.96 8.24 10.72
CA ARG A 134 -21.40 8.03 10.88
C ARG A 134 -21.85 6.87 10.00
N PRO A 135 -22.51 5.85 10.57
CA PRO A 135 -23.08 4.77 9.78
C PRO A 135 -24.24 5.29 8.90
N THR A 136 -24.34 4.77 7.68
CA THR A 136 -25.39 5.19 6.73
C THR A 136 -26.79 4.76 7.16
N ASN A 137 -26.93 3.56 7.70
CA ASN A 137 -28.21 2.99 8.12
C ASN A 137 -28.15 2.55 9.58
N ILE A 138 -29.12 3.01 10.36
CA ILE A 138 -29.40 2.51 11.70
C ILE A 138 -30.87 2.15 11.76
N ASN A 139 -31.15 0.88 12.01
CA ASN A 139 -32.52 0.41 12.19
C ASN A 139 -32.82 0.37 13.70
N PRO A 140 -33.73 1.22 14.20
CA PRO A 140 -34.16 1.14 15.59
C PRO A 140 -35.01 -0.12 15.82
N PRO A 141 -35.10 -0.64 17.06
CA PRO A 141 -34.44 -0.13 18.27
C PRO A 141 -32.94 -0.52 18.32
N VAL A 142 -32.10 0.43 18.74
CA VAL A 142 -30.68 0.17 18.98
C VAL A 142 -30.50 -0.10 20.48
N THR A 143 -29.92 -1.25 20.81
CA THR A 143 -29.66 -1.71 22.18
C THR A 143 -28.17 -1.81 22.49
N SER A 144 -27.32 -1.87 21.46
CA SER A 144 -25.86 -1.81 21.66
C SER A 144 -25.13 -1.27 20.44
N ILE A 145 -24.04 -0.54 20.68
CA ILE A 145 -23.13 -0.01 19.67
C ILE A 145 -21.69 -0.27 20.11
N ILE A 146 -20.88 -0.84 19.23
CA ILE A 146 -19.44 -1.04 19.46
C ILE A 146 -18.67 -0.52 18.25
N TRP A 147 -17.79 0.44 18.48
CA TRP A 147 -16.80 0.84 17.49
C TRP A 147 -15.50 0.07 17.70
N LYS A 148 -15.04 -0.59 16.64
CA LYS A 148 -13.78 -1.33 16.60
C LYS A 148 -12.79 -0.56 15.75
N HIS A 149 -11.56 -0.42 16.25
CA HIS A 149 -10.42 0.14 15.54
C HIS A 149 -9.41 -0.97 15.25
N ARG A 150 -9.06 -1.15 13.97
CA ARG A 150 -7.93 -1.94 13.52
C ARG A 150 -6.81 -0.99 13.14
N SER A 151 -5.75 -0.96 13.95
CA SER A 151 -4.54 -0.18 13.66
C SER A 151 -3.82 -0.65 12.39
N SER A 152 -2.93 0.19 11.85
CA SER A 152 -2.12 -0.13 10.67
C SER A 152 -1.23 -1.37 10.85
N SER A 153 -0.89 -1.75 12.09
CA SER A 153 -0.16 -2.99 12.41
C SER A 153 -1.05 -4.23 12.52
N GLY A 154 -2.37 -4.08 12.31
CA GLY A 154 -3.35 -5.17 12.34
C GLY A 154 -3.97 -5.45 13.71
N VAL A 155 -3.54 -4.77 14.78
CA VAL A 155 -4.12 -4.93 16.12
C VAL A 155 -5.53 -4.35 16.15
N VAL A 156 -6.52 -5.16 16.55
CA VAL A 156 -7.92 -4.78 16.70
C VAL A 156 -8.23 -4.50 18.17
N SER A 157 -8.87 -3.36 18.44
CA SER A 157 -9.31 -2.97 19.77
C SER A 157 -10.65 -2.24 19.71
N LYS A 158 -11.44 -2.29 20.79
CA LYS A 158 -12.66 -1.47 20.90
C LYS A 158 -12.26 -0.03 21.19
N ALA A 159 -12.74 0.91 20.38
CA ALA A 159 -12.58 2.34 20.60
C ALA A 159 -13.61 2.87 21.60
N VAL A 160 -14.87 2.45 21.45
CA VAL A 160 -15.97 2.75 22.38
C VAL A 160 -17.03 1.66 22.28
N GLU A 161 -17.71 1.41 23.39
CA GLU A 161 -18.83 0.48 23.54
C GLU A 161 -19.94 1.17 24.33
N TRP A 162 -21.17 0.91 23.94
CA TRP A 162 -22.38 1.38 24.59
C TRP A 162 -23.44 0.28 24.53
N ASP A 163 -24.10 0.05 25.65
CA ASP A 163 -25.24 -0.84 25.83
C ASP A 163 -26.08 -0.38 27.04
N ASP A 164 -26.98 -1.23 27.52
CA ASP A 164 -27.83 -0.97 28.69
C ASP A 164 -27.03 -0.69 29.99
N ASP A 165 -25.77 -1.15 30.08
CA ASP A 165 -24.88 -0.91 31.22
C ASP A 165 -24.14 0.45 31.10
N GLY A 166 -24.30 1.14 29.96
CA GLY A 166 -23.79 2.48 29.70
C GLY A 166 -22.54 2.53 28.81
N PHE A 167 -21.83 3.66 28.86
CA PHE A 167 -20.64 3.87 28.02
C PHE A 167 -19.37 3.28 28.62
N ASN A 168 -18.58 2.63 27.76
CA ASN A 168 -17.26 2.13 28.08
C ASN A 168 -16.24 2.46 26.98
N ILE A 169 -15.06 2.92 27.37
CA ILE A 169 -13.91 3.13 26.47
C ILE A 169 -12.75 2.28 27.03
N PRO A 170 -12.63 1.01 26.58
CA PRO A 170 -11.70 0.06 27.19
C PRO A 170 -10.24 0.32 26.81
N ASN A 171 -9.99 0.91 25.63
CA ASN A 171 -8.64 1.23 25.17
C ASN A 171 -8.26 2.66 25.59
N GLN A 172 -7.17 2.80 26.36
CA GLN A 172 -6.71 4.10 26.88
C GLN A 172 -6.42 5.13 25.79
N ARG A 173 -6.03 4.71 24.59
CA ARG A 173 -5.76 5.64 23.46
C ARG A 173 -6.97 6.48 23.07
N PHE A 174 -8.17 5.91 23.23
CA PHE A 174 -9.42 6.57 22.88
C PHE A 174 -10.07 7.31 24.07
N LYS A 175 -9.53 7.12 25.28
CA LYS A 175 -10.13 7.64 26.52
C LYS A 175 -9.97 9.15 26.60
N GLY A 176 -11.06 9.87 26.88
CA GLY A 176 -11.06 11.33 27.02
C GLY A 176 -11.02 12.11 25.71
N ILE A 177 -10.86 11.43 24.56
CA ILE A 177 -10.87 12.06 23.23
C ILE A 177 -12.01 11.57 22.33
N THR A 178 -12.73 10.54 22.75
CA THR A 178 -13.78 9.87 21.97
C THR A 178 -15.16 10.13 22.56
N THR A 179 -16.12 10.45 21.71
CA THR A 179 -17.54 10.56 22.04
C THR A 179 -18.38 9.75 21.06
N LEU A 180 -19.53 9.26 21.52
CA LEU A 180 -20.47 8.48 20.71
C LEU A 180 -21.88 9.05 20.85
N ASP A 181 -22.54 9.32 19.73
CA ASP A 181 -23.98 9.63 19.67
C ASP A 181 -24.76 8.31 19.51
N GLU A 182 -25.48 7.91 20.54
CA GLU A 182 -26.27 6.66 20.59
C GLU A 182 -27.41 6.64 19.56
N LYS A 183 -27.98 7.82 19.25
CA LYS A 183 -29.12 7.92 18.33
C LYS A 183 -28.69 7.74 16.89
N THR A 184 -27.52 8.27 16.54
CA THR A 184 -26.99 8.24 15.17
C THR A 184 -25.85 7.25 14.97
N GLY A 185 -25.39 6.59 16.03
CA GLY A 185 -24.21 5.72 16.05
C GLY A 185 -22.90 6.41 15.66
N GLN A 186 -22.87 7.75 15.68
CA GLN A 186 -21.72 8.51 15.21
C GLN A 186 -20.63 8.54 16.27
N ILE A 187 -19.42 8.10 15.92
CA ILE A 187 -18.23 8.29 16.74
C ILE A 187 -17.52 9.57 16.31
N THR A 188 -17.07 10.34 17.28
CA THR A 188 -16.19 11.50 17.08
C THR A 188 -14.92 11.29 17.89
N ILE A 189 -13.76 11.45 17.24
CA ILE A 189 -12.44 11.29 17.86
C ILE A 189 -11.68 12.60 17.64
N THR A 190 -11.28 13.22 18.74
CA THR A 190 -10.56 14.50 18.77
C THR A 190 -9.07 14.29 19.01
N ASN A 191 -8.25 15.33 18.81
CA ASN A 191 -6.81 15.33 19.08
C ASN A 191 -6.10 14.09 18.51
N LEU A 192 -6.28 13.87 17.20
CA LEU A 192 -5.82 12.67 16.52
C LEU A 192 -4.29 12.53 16.57
N ALA A 193 -3.80 11.31 16.80
CA ALA A 193 -2.38 10.96 16.80
C ALA A 193 -2.15 9.81 15.82
N VAL A 194 -0.94 9.64 15.30
CA VAL A 194 -0.62 8.67 14.22
C VAL A 194 -1.13 7.25 14.55
N GLU A 195 -1.14 6.86 15.82
CA GLU A 195 -1.64 5.57 16.32
C GLU A 195 -3.16 5.35 16.15
N HIS A 196 -3.93 6.40 15.92
CA HIS A 196 -5.36 6.35 15.59
C HIS A 196 -5.59 6.06 14.10
N SER A 197 -4.55 6.05 13.25
CA SER A 197 -4.65 5.59 11.86
C SER A 197 -5.10 4.13 11.79
N GLY A 198 -5.84 3.80 10.74
CA GLY A 198 -6.31 2.45 10.49
C GLY A 198 -7.79 2.40 10.10
N VAL A 199 -8.39 1.23 10.28
CA VAL A 199 -9.75 0.95 9.82
C VAL A 199 -10.70 0.92 11.00
N TYR A 200 -11.79 1.67 10.90
CA TYR A 200 -12.87 1.68 11.87
C TYR A 200 -14.08 0.93 11.33
N THR A 201 -14.64 0.05 12.15
CA THR A 201 -15.90 -0.64 11.89
C THR A 201 -16.82 -0.52 13.09
N ILE A 202 -18.12 -0.65 12.84
CA ILE A 202 -19.16 -0.52 13.85
C ILE A 202 -19.99 -1.80 13.89
N ASP A 203 -20.26 -2.28 15.10
CA ASP A 203 -21.28 -3.30 15.38
C ASP A 203 -22.48 -2.61 16.01
N ILE A 204 -23.68 -2.92 15.52
CA ILE A 204 -24.95 -2.43 16.05
C ILE A 204 -25.79 -3.67 16.40
N ASN A 205 -26.26 -3.76 17.64
CA ASN A 205 -27.03 -4.91 18.16
C ASN A 205 -26.32 -6.25 17.87
N SER A 206 -25.01 -6.31 18.14
CA SER A 206 -24.13 -7.45 17.87
C SER A 206 -23.98 -7.84 16.39
N LYS A 207 -24.36 -6.98 15.45
CA LYS A 207 -24.17 -7.18 14.01
C LYS A 207 -23.16 -6.17 13.45
N GLU A 208 -22.06 -6.67 12.89
CA GLU A 208 -21.09 -5.84 12.17
C GLU A 208 -21.74 -5.24 10.93
N GLN A 209 -21.61 -3.92 10.78
CA GLN A 209 -22.06 -3.21 9.59
C GLN A 209 -21.02 -3.35 8.49
N GLU A 210 -21.48 -3.38 7.22
CA GLU A 210 -20.59 -3.54 6.07
C GLU A 210 -19.69 -2.32 5.82
N GLN A 211 -20.12 -1.14 6.30
CA GLN A 211 -19.40 0.11 6.11
C GLN A 211 -18.09 0.11 6.89
N ARG A 212 -17.02 0.55 6.22
CA ARG A 212 -15.69 0.68 6.81
C ARG A 212 -15.20 2.12 6.64
N PHE A 213 -14.48 2.63 7.63
CA PHE A 213 -13.88 3.96 7.54
C PHE A 213 -12.38 3.82 7.67
N ASN A 214 -11.65 4.20 6.63
CA ASN A 214 -10.20 4.18 6.63
C ASN A 214 -9.71 5.58 7.02
N LEU A 215 -8.88 5.66 8.05
CA LEU A 215 -8.28 6.90 8.52
C LEU A 215 -6.77 6.85 8.32
N GLU A 216 -6.26 7.78 7.53
CA GLU A 216 -4.83 8.05 7.39
C GLU A 216 -4.50 9.37 8.06
N LEU A 217 -3.52 9.36 8.98
CA LEU A 217 -3.06 10.56 9.66
C LEU A 217 -1.68 10.95 9.18
N LEU A 218 -1.57 12.19 8.72
CA LEU A 218 -0.32 12.77 8.27
C LEU A 218 0.16 13.84 9.26
N VAL A 219 1.47 13.85 9.50
CA VAL A 219 2.10 14.89 10.28
C VAL A 219 2.25 16.14 9.40
N PRO A 220 1.86 17.33 9.86
CA PRO A 220 2.13 18.57 9.13
C PRO A 220 3.63 18.71 8.84
N VAL A 221 3.98 19.17 7.64
CA VAL A 221 5.37 19.36 7.27
C VAL A 221 6.02 20.44 8.16
N PRO A 222 7.28 20.24 8.60
CA PRO A 222 8.00 21.27 9.32
C PRO A 222 8.33 22.44 8.38
N LYS A 223 8.76 23.56 8.96
CA LYS A 223 9.38 24.62 8.17
C LYS A 223 10.70 24.08 7.60
N PRO A 224 10.90 24.03 6.27
CA PRO A 224 12.14 23.52 5.70
C PRO A 224 13.31 24.48 5.95
N GLU A 225 14.49 23.90 6.16
CA GLU A 225 15.76 24.61 6.24
C GLU A 225 16.63 24.20 5.04
N ILE A 226 17.15 25.19 4.32
CA ILE A 226 18.00 24.96 3.15
C ILE A 226 19.43 24.74 3.62
N GLN A 227 20.00 23.58 3.26
CA GLN A 227 21.42 23.28 3.46
C GLN A 227 22.21 23.81 2.26
N ILE A 228 23.39 24.34 2.52
CA ILE A 228 24.23 25.01 1.53
C ILE A 228 25.55 24.24 1.45
N ASP A 229 25.81 23.66 0.28
CA ASP A 229 27.04 22.91 -0.01
C ASP A 229 27.80 23.62 -1.13
N SER A 230 28.95 24.23 -0.81
CA SER A 230 29.82 24.87 -1.81
C SER A 230 30.54 23.83 -2.65
N SER A 231 30.78 24.12 -3.94
CA SER A 231 31.59 23.25 -4.79
C SER A 231 33.08 23.40 -4.47
N ASP A 232 33.76 22.28 -4.22
CA ASP A 232 35.22 22.25 -4.01
C ASP A 232 36.01 22.64 -5.28
N THR A 233 35.39 22.53 -6.45
CA THR A 233 36.06 22.70 -7.75
C THR A 233 35.77 24.04 -8.41
N ASN A 234 34.68 24.70 -8.05
CA ASN A 234 34.28 25.96 -8.65
C ASN A 234 33.63 26.87 -7.59
N PRO A 235 34.30 27.96 -7.16
CA PRO A 235 33.77 28.86 -6.15
C PRO A 235 32.49 29.61 -6.59
N ASP A 236 32.23 29.68 -7.90
CA ASP A 236 31.04 30.32 -8.47
C ASP A 236 29.83 29.37 -8.54
N VAL A 237 29.94 28.18 -7.94
CA VAL A 237 28.88 27.16 -7.91
C VAL A 237 28.60 26.71 -6.49
N VAL A 238 27.31 26.74 -6.12
CA VAL A 238 26.81 26.27 -4.84
C VAL A 238 25.60 25.35 -5.06
N TYR A 239 25.48 24.32 -4.24
CA TYR A 239 24.35 23.41 -4.22
C TYR A 239 23.46 23.73 -3.02
N LEU A 240 22.18 23.98 -3.29
CA LEU A 240 21.18 24.18 -2.24
C LEU A 240 20.37 22.90 -2.09
N ARG A 241 20.29 22.37 -0.88
CA ARG A 241 19.63 21.10 -0.60
C ARG A 241 18.47 21.28 0.38
N CYS A 242 17.36 20.62 0.07
CA CYS A 242 16.17 20.55 0.92
C CYS A 242 15.90 19.07 1.25
N GLY A 243 16.24 18.67 2.48
CA GLY A 243 16.25 17.27 2.91
C GLY A 243 14.91 16.79 3.44
N TYR A 244 13.96 16.46 2.56
CA TYR A 244 12.65 15.95 2.97
C TYR A 244 12.11 14.88 2.00
N SER A 245 11.25 13.99 2.50
CA SER A 245 10.73 12.87 1.70
C SER A 245 9.43 13.20 0.95
N GLU A 246 8.73 14.26 1.35
CA GLU A 246 7.48 14.68 0.69
C GLU A 246 7.75 15.49 -0.59
N THR A 247 6.70 16.05 -1.19
CA THR A 247 6.84 16.89 -2.38
C THR A 247 7.63 18.15 -2.04
N ILE A 248 8.73 18.36 -2.78
CA ILE A 248 9.59 19.54 -2.70
C ILE A 248 9.34 20.42 -3.94
N ILE A 249 9.19 21.72 -3.71
CA ILE A 249 9.01 22.71 -4.77
C ILE A 249 10.05 23.81 -4.57
N TRP A 250 10.96 23.96 -5.52
CA TRP A 250 11.94 25.04 -5.54
C TRP A 250 11.41 26.25 -6.31
N LYS A 251 11.61 27.44 -5.77
CA LYS A 251 11.28 28.71 -6.46
C LYS A 251 12.42 29.72 -6.34
N ASN A 252 12.59 30.55 -7.37
CA ASN A 252 13.46 31.73 -7.32
C ASN A 252 12.66 33.02 -7.02
N SER A 253 13.34 34.16 -6.98
CA SER A 253 12.72 35.46 -6.72
C SER A 253 11.71 35.90 -7.79
N ALA A 254 11.81 35.37 -9.02
CA ALA A 254 10.85 35.63 -10.10
C ALA A 254 9.58 34.76 -9.99
N GLY A 255 9.54 33.83 -9.01
CA GLY A 255 8.44 32.88 -8.84
C GLY A 255 8.50 31.68 -9.78
N GLU A 256 9.59 31.53 -10.54
CA GLU A 256 9.79 30.40 -11.45
C GLU A 256 10.08 29.13 -10.66
N THR A 257 9.41 28.04 -11.02
CA THR A 257 9.66 26.72 -10.42
C THR A 257 10.93 26.12 -11.01
N LEU A 258 11.90 25.82 -10.14
CA LEU A 258 13.16 25.22 -10.54
C LEU A 258 13.07 23.69 -10.50
N LYS A 259 13.76 23.04 -11.43
CA LYS A 259 13.83 21.58 -11.46
C LYS A 259 14.84 21.08 -10.42
N GLY A 260 14.35 20.43 -9.38
CA GLY A 260 15.18 19.74 -8.39
C GLY A 260 15.89 18.52 -9.01
N LEU A 261 17.11 18.28 -8.56
CA LEU A 261 17.88 17.07 -8.80
C LEU A 261 17.72 16.15 -7.60
N LYS A 262 17.61 14.84 -7.86
CA LYS A 262 17.51 13.80 -6.84
C LYS A 262 18.83 13.05 -6.72
N ASP A 263 19.15 12.66 -5.51
CA ASP A 263 20.29 11.80 -5.18
C ASP A 263 19.78 10.53 -4.47
N HIS A 264 20.70 9.66 -4.03
CA HIS A 264 20.41 8.50 -3.17
C HIS A 264 19.83 8.89 -1.81
N LEU A 265 20.11 10.10 -1.34
CA LEU A 265 19.60 10.61 -0.07
C LEU A 265 18.20 11.21 -0.25
N PRO A 266 17.34 11.14 0.78
CA PRO A 266 16.05 11.82 0.75
C PRO A 266 16.25 13.33 0.57
N GLY A 267 15.37 13.92 -0.24
CA GLY A 267 15.38 15.33 -0.60
C GLY A 267 15.67 15.60 -2.07
N GLU A 268 15.73 16.90 -2.37
CA GLU A 268 16.13 17.42 -3.66
C GLU A 268 17.15 18.54 -3.48
N PHE A 269 18.01 18.71 -4.47
CA PHE A 269 18.96 19.81 -4.51
C PHE A 269 18.90 20.56 -5.83
N ILE A 270 19.29 21.82 -5.82
CA ILE A 270 19.45 22.64 -7.02
C ILE A 270 20.89 23.13 -7.11
N LYS A 271 21.40 23.22 -8.34
CA LYS A 271 22.68 23.87 -8.63
C LYS A 271 22.43 25.35 -8.88
N VAL A 272 23.13 26.21 -8.15
CA VAL A 272 23.10 27.66 -8.30
C VAL A 272 24.48 28.11 -8.78
N GLU A 273 24.49 28.94 -9.81
CA GLU A 273 25.69 29.56 -10.37
C GLU A 273 25.58 31.07 -10.11
N ASP A 274 26.70 31.75 -9.84
CA ASP A 274 26.71 33.20 -9.60
C ASP A 274 26.21 33.97 -10.83
N LYS A 275 25.02 34.59 -10.71
CA LYS A 275 24.43 35.43 -11.76
C LYS A 275 24.71 36.91 -11.55
N ARG A 276 25.53 37.27 -10.56
CA ARG A 276 25.79 38.64 -10.12
C ARG A 276 24.52 39.42 -9.77
N ASN A 277 23.46 38.71 -9.36
CA ASN A 277 22.20 39.33 -8.96
C ASN A 277 21.97 39.14 -7.46
N LEU A 278 22.47 40.10 -6.68
CA LEU A 278 22.43 40.10 -5.21
C LEU A 278 21.01 40.04 -4.62
N HIS A 279 19.98 40.36 -5.39
CA HIS A 279 18.58 40.32 -4.96
C HIS A 279 17.88 39.00 -5.31
N ASN A 280 18.49 38.17 -6.15
CA ASN A 280 17.94 36.85 -6.44
C ASN A 280 18.03 35.98 -5.18
N TYR A 281 16.97 35.23 -4.93
CA TYR A 281 16.88 34.34 -3.77
C TYR A 281 16.15 33.06 -4.14
N TYR A 282 16.38 32.04 -3.34
CA TYR A 282 15.81 30.72 -3.51
C TYR A 282 15.03 30.31 -2.27
N THR A 283 13.90 29.64 -2.50
CA THR A 283 13.06 29.08 -1.44
C THR A 283 12.71 27.64 -1.77
N CYS A 284 12.67 26.80 -0.73
CA CYS A 284 12.14 25.45 -0.79
C CYS A 284 10.77 25.41 -0.11
N THR A 285 9.75 24.88 -0.80
CA THR A 285 8.43 24.60 -0.21
C THR A 285 8.25 23.11 -0.07
N LEU A 286 7.94 22.66 1.14
CA LEU A 286 7.48 21.31 1.43
C LEU A 286 5.95 21.29 1.39
N LYS A 287 5.41 20.25 0.76
CA LYS A 287 3.96 20.07 0.66
C LYS A 287 3.57 18.61 0.87
N ASN A 288 2.59 18.42 1.72
CA ASN A 288 1.80 17.19 1.79
C ASN A 288 0.31 17.53 1.67
N THR A 289 -0.57 16.54 1.70
CA THR A 289 -2.02 16.76 1.52
C THR A 289 -2.68 17.55 2.64
N VAL A 290 -2.02 17.67 3.82
CA VAL A 290 -2.56 18.35 5.00
C VAL A 290 -1.89 19.69 5.32
N SER A 291 -0.76 20.02 4.70
CA SER A 291 0.01 21.22 5.03
C SER A 291 1.02 21.59 3.94
N GLU A 292 1.35 22.89 3.90
CA GLU A 292 2.33 23.47 3.00
C GLU A 292 3.16 24.49 3.79
N LYS A 293 4.49 24.38 3.73
CA LYS A 293 5.42 25.29 4.42
C LYS A 293 6.62 25.63 3.52
N THR A 294 7.03 26.88 3.56
CA THR A 294 8.15 27.42 2.78
C THR A 294 9.30 27.82 3.70
N SER A 295 10.53 27.62 3.23
CA SER A 295 11.75 27.99 3.93
C SER A 295 11.91 29.50 4.02
N ASP A 296 12.85 29.94 4.86
CA ASP A 296 13.39 31.28 4.71
C ASP A 296 14.11 31.42 3.37
N PRO A 297 14.10 32.61 2.75
CA PRO A 297 14.78 32.86 1.48
C PRO A 297 16.29 32.86 1.67
N VAL A 298 17.01 32.19 0.77
CA VAL A 298 18.48 32.21 0.71
C VAL A 298 18.89 33.09 -0.47
N TYR A 299 19.56 34.21 -0.20
CA TYR A 299 19.94 35.20 -1.21
C TYR A 299 21.31 34.89 -1.83
N GLU A 300 21.49 35.16 -3.12
CA GLU A 300 22.77 34.98 -3.81
C GLU A 300 23.93 35.75 -3.14
N ARG A 301 23.65 36.93 -2.57
CA ARG A 301 24.65 37.75 -1.84
C ARG A 301 25.25 37.04 -0.62
N ASP A 302 24.51 36.09 -0.04
CA ASP A 302 24.92 35.32 1.13
C ASP A 302 25.62 34.01 0.70
N LEU A 303 25.42 33.58 -0.55
CA LEU A 303 26.02 32.38 -1.13
C LEU A 303 27.41 32.65 -1.71
N PHE A 304 27.56 33.78 -2.41
CA PHE A 304 28.80 34.17 -3.08
C PHE A 304 29.35 35.43 -2.40
N LYS A 305 30.38 35.28 -1.58
CA LYS A 305 31.05 36.43 -0.97
C LYS A 305 31.80 37.19 -2.06
N GLY A 306 31.32 38.38 -2.41
CA GLY A 306 32.09 39.29 -3.25
C GLY A 306 33.36 39.75 -2.54
N GLU A 307 34.50 39.72 -3.23
CA GLU A 307 35.65 40.56 -2.88
C GLU A 307 35.25 42.04 -3.04
N THR A 308 34.59 42.61 -2.04
CA THR A 308 34.40 44.06 -1.91
C THR A 308 34.82 44.53 -0.53
N ALA A 309 36.06 44.24 -0.17
CA ALA A 309 36.81 45.01 0.83
C ALA A 309 37.94 45.76 0.12
N ILE A 310 37.59 46.72 -0.75
CA ILE A 310 38.56 47.72 -1.17
C ILE A 310 38.72 48.67 0.02
N HIS A 311 39.74 48.38 0.82
CA HIS A 311 40.21 49.22 1.91
C HIS A 311 40.57 50.59 1.30
N PHE A 312 39.73 51.61 1.51
CA PHE A 312 40.15 52.99 1.27
C PHE A 312 41.19 53.34 2.34
N ASN A 313 42.46 53.10 2.03
CA ASN A 313 43.56 53.72 2.76
C ASN A 313 43.53 55.22 2.45
N ILE A 314 42.88 55.98 3.32
CA ILE A 314 43.07 57.43 3.37
C ILE A 314 44.48 57.64 3.94
N ILE A 315 45.41 58.01 3.05
CA ILE A 315 46.70 58.57 3.43
C ILE A 315 46.41 60.02 3.85
N TYR A 316 46.60 60.32 5.13
CA TYR A 316 46.77 61.68 5.65
C TYR A 316 48.26 61.99 5.76
#